data_AF-A0A414SK45-F1
#
_entry.id   AF-A0A414SK45-F1
#
_cell.length_a   1.000
_cell.length_b   1.000
_cell.length_c   1.000
_cell.angle_alpha   90.00
_cell.angle_beta   90.00
_cell.angle_gamma   90.00
#
_symmetry.space_group_name_H-M   'P 1'
#
loop_
_entity.id
_entity.type
_entity.pdbx_description
1 polymer ?
#
loop_
_entity_poly.entity_id
_entity_poly.type
_entity_poly.pdbx_seq_one_letter_code
_entity_poly.pdbx_strand_id
1 'polypeptide(L)'
;MEFKKLSEMKKNYDHCKAGKNNIIIDLHELESNLFISKVLDDIKPEIMATIGRDTVESLAFFLKAEPEDKEIYIDLEFHITHVYDCHSGKRLYTFKSIAGTRYTAYQKNIYGVVPYGEKPCVCVTSGTFDNGRKLYFSDVEI
;
A
#
# COMPACT_ATOMS: atom_id res chain seq x y z
N MET A 1 -14.64 -8.09 2.57
CA MET A 1 -13.66 -8.93 3.29
C MET A 1 -14.27 -9.38 4.61
N GLU A 2 -13.90 -10.55 5.13
CA GLU A 2 -14.29 -11.04 6.46
C GLU A 2 -13.10 -10.89 7.44
N PHE A 3 -13.31 -10.25 8.59
CA PHE A 3 -12.29 -10.05 9.62
C PHE A 3 -12.20 -11.27 10.53
N LYS A 4 -10.97 -11.75 10.80
CA LYS A 4 -10.72 -12.98 11.56
C LYS A 4 -9.73 -12.76 12.69
N LYS A 5 -9.49 -13.80 13.49
CA LYS A 5 -8.49 -13.79 14.56
C LYS A 5 -7.11 -13.44 14.01
N LEU A 6 -6.31 -12.73 14.81
CA LEU A 6 -4.98 -12.24 14.40
C LEU A 6 -4.06 -13.35 13.83
N SER A 7 -4.09 -14.55 14.40
CA SER A 7 -3.28 -15.68 13.94
C SER A 7 -3.65 -16.15 12.53
N GLU A 8 -4.90 -16.04 12.13
CA GLU A 8 -5.36 -16.39 10.78
C GLU A 8 -5.00 -15.29 9.80
N MET A 9 -5.19 -14.02 10.20
CA MET A 9 -4.82 -12.88 9.35
C MET A 9 -3.32 -12.90 9.02
N LYS A 10 -2.44 -13.15 10.00
CA LYS A 10 -0.99 -13.22 9.77
C LYS A 10 -0.53 -14.35 8.84
N LYS A 11 -1.36 -15.37 8.59
CA LYS A 11 -1.03 -16.46 7.66
C LYS A 11 -1.28 -16.06 6.20
N ASN A 12 -2.23 -15.17 5.98
CA ASN A 12 -2.73 -14.86 4.64
C ASN A 12 -2.31 -13.48 4.14
N TYR A 13 -1.75 -12.63 5.01
CA TYR A 13 -1.43 -11.25 4.71
C TYR A 13 -0.07 -10.86 5.28
N ASP A 14 0.52 -9.84 4.67
CA ASP A 14 1.71 -9.20 5.21
C ASP A 14 1.42 -8.56 6.55
N HIS A 15 2.42 -8.56 7.43
CA HIS A 15 2.24 -8.03 8.77
C HIS A 15 3.49 -7.42 9.36
N CYS A 16 3.27 -6.42 10.20
CA CYS A 16 4.31 -5.69 10.91
C CYS A 16 3.80 -5.23 12.29
N LYS A 17 4.67 -4.54 13.04
CA LYS A 17 4.34 -3.98 14.34
C LYS A 17 4.61 -2.47 14.37
N ALA A 18 3.63 -1.72 14.84
CA ALA A 18 3.78 -0.33 15.26
C ALA A 18 3.67 -0.27 16.80
N GLY A 19 4.83 -0.31 17.47
CA GLY A 19 4.90 -0.46 18.92
C GLY A 19 4.24 -1.76 19.41
N LYS A 20 3.17 -1.64 20.20
CA LYS A 20 2.41 -2.80 20.72
C LYS A 20 1.32 -3.29 19.75
N ASN A 21 1.01 -2.52 18.70
CA ASN A 21 -0.08 -2.84 17.79
C ASN A 21 0.42 -3.73 16.65
N ASN A 22 -0.39 -4.74 16.31
CA ASN A 22 -0.18 -5.51 15.09
C ASN A 22 -0.83 -4.75 13.92
N ILE A 23 -0.12 -4.66 12.80
CA ILE A 23 -0.65 -4.14 11.55
C ILE A 23 -0.65 -5.29 10.55
N ILE A 24 -1.79 -5.49 9.90
CA ILE A 24 -2.01 -6.43 8.80
C ILE A 24 -2.19 -5.60 7.54
N ILE A 25 -1.49 -5.95 6.47
CA ILE A 25 -1.47 -5.21 5.22
C ILE A 25 -1.88 -6.16 4.09
N ASP A 26 -2.91 -5.77 3.36
CA ASP A 26 -3.42 -6.46 2.19
C ASP A 26 -2.97 -5.76 0.91
N LEU A 27 -2.07 -6.43 0.19
CA LEU A 27 -1.50 -5.98 -1.07
C LEU A 27 -2.02 -6.77 -2.28
N HIS A 28 -3.01 -7.66 -2.12
CA HIS A 28 -3.48 -8.53 -3.21
C HIS A 28 -4.00 -7.72 -4.42
N GLU A 29 -4.56 -6.52 -4.20
CA GLU A 29 -4.96 -5.64 -5.30
C GLU A 29 -3.77 -5.27 -6.20
N LEU A 30 -2.58 -5.05 -5.61
CA LEU A 30 -1.36 -4.74 -6.36
C LEU A 30 -0.83 -5.97 -7.12
N GLU A 31 -1.00 -7.17 -6.57
CA GLU A 31 -0.62 -8.43 -7.24
C GLU A 31 -1.46 -8.67 -8.50
N SER A 32 -2.73 -8.24 -8.50
CA SER A 32 -3.62 -8.35 -9.66
C SER A 32 -3.33 -7.31 -10.75
N ASN A 33 -2.59 -6.25 -10.44
CA ASN A 33 -2.24 -5.19 -11.37
C ASN A 33 -1.01 -5.60 -12.21
N LEU A 34 -1.20 -5.86 -13.50
CA LEU A 34 -0.15 -6.28 -14.46
C LEU A 34 1.10 -5.36 -14.49
N PHE A 35 0.95 -4.09 -14.13
CA PHE A 35 2.06 -3.13 -14.13
C PHE A 35 2.82 -3.15 -12.80
N ILE A 36 2.09 -3.17 -11.68
CA ILE A 36 2.68 -3.11 -10.33
C ILE A 36 3.18 -4.47 -9.87
N SER A 37 2.52 -5.57 -10.24
CA SER A 37 2.88 -6.92 -9.78
C SER A 37 4.32 -7.32 -10.12
N LYS A 38 4.87 -6.79 -11.21
CA LYS A 38 6.25 -7.03 -11.64
C LYS A 38 7.31 -6.33 -10.79
N VAL A 39 6.92 -5.28 -10.07
CA VAL A 39 7.80 -4.44 -9.26
C VAL A 39 7.39 -4.41 -7.79
N LEU A 40 6.38 -5.22 -7.41
CA LEU A 40 5.83 -5.23 -6.07
C LEU A 40 6.88 -5.63 -5.03
N ASP A 41 7.70 -6.63 -5.33
CA ASP A 41 8.76 -7.09 -4.44
C ASP A 41 9.83 -6.00 -4.19
N ASP A 42 10.08 -5.13 -5.16
CA ASP A 42 11.04 -4.02 -5.03
C ASP A 42 10.53 -2.95 -4.06
N ILE A 43 9.24 -2.62 -4.13
CA ILE A 43 8.63 -1.54 -3.33
C ILE A 43 8.10 -2.01 -1.97
N LYS A 44 7.83 -3.32 -1.84
CA LYS A 44 7.21 -3.90 -0.64
C LYS A 44 7.98 -3.58 0.65
N PRO A 45 9.33 -3.65 0.72
CA PRO A 45 10.06 -3.24 1.92
C PRO A 45 9.77 -1.79 2.35
N GLU A 46 9.63 -0.88 1.39
CA GLU A 46 9.37 0.54 1.65
C GLU A 46 7.90 0.79 2.05
N ILE A 47 6.95 0.06 1.47
CA ILE A 47 5.56 0.01 1.93
C ILE A 47 5.52 -0.39 3.41
N MET A 48 6.19 -1.49 3.76
CA MET A 48 6.24 -1.99 5.14
C MET A 48 6.93 -1.00 6.08
N ALA A 49 7.97 -0.30 5.61
CA ALA A 49 8.69 0.70 6.38
C ALA A 49 7.89 2.00 6.60
N THR A 50 6.96 2.33 5.71
CA THR A 50 6.14 3.55 5.80
C THR A 50 4.83 3.25 6.51
N ILE A 51 4.01 2.42 5.89
CA ILE A 51 2.66 2.09 6.34
C ILE A 51 2.67 1.22 7.60
N GLY A 52 3.74 0.45 7.82
CA GLY A 52 3.87 -0.42 8.97
C GLY A 52 4.33 0.25 10.27
N ARG A 53 4.67 1.55 10.26
CA ARG A 53 5.15 2.27 11.44
C ARG A 53 4.07 2.97 12.25
N ASP A 54 2.88 3.14 11.68
CA ASP A 54 1.76 3.83 12.32
C ASP A 54 0.43 3.11 12.08
N THR A 55 -0.50 3.21 13.02
CA THR A 55 -1.88 2.76 12.86
C THR A 55 -2.78 3.73 12.09
N VAL A 56 -2.41 5.01 11.94
CA VAL A 56 -3.23 6.03 11.26
C VAL A 56 -2.70 6.46 9.90
N GLU A 57 -1.40 6.28 9.62
CA GLU A 57 -0.84 6.65 8.31
C GLU A 57 -1.45 5.79 7.21
N SER A 58 -2.00 6.45 6.20
CA SER A 58 -2.80 5.83 5.13
C SER A 58 -2.15 6.01 3.77
N LEU A 59 -1.04 6.75 3.68
CA LEU A 59 -0.41 7.09 2.42
C LEU A 59 1.04 6.62 2.41
N ALA A 60 1.44 6.03 1.29
CA ALA A 60 2.84 5.78 0.96
C ALA A 60 3.12 6.51 -0.34
N PHE A 61 4.05 7.46 -0.33
CA PHE A 61 4.36 8.29 -1.49
C PHE A 61 5.76 7.99 -2.00
N PHE A 62 5.99 8.30 -3.27
CA PHE A 62 7.31 8.26 -3.90
C PHE A 62 8.01 6.90 -3.82
N LEU A 63 7.25 5.80 -3.77
CA LEU A 63 7.83 4.46 -3.83
C LEU A 63 8.47 4.30 -5.21
N LYS A 64 9.76 4.01 -5.23
CA LYS A 64 10.53 3.94 -6.46
C LYS A 64 10.75 2.49 -6.90
N ALA A 65 10.41 2.19 -8.14
CA ALA A 65 10.82 0.97 -8.82
C ALA A 65 11.60 1.28 -10.09
N GLU A 66 12.57 0.44 -10.41
CA GLU A 66 13.49 0.66 -11.52
C GLU A 66 13.63 -0.58 -12.42
N PRO A 67 12.57 -1.02 -13.13
CA PRO A 67 12.73 -2.02 -14.17
C PRO A 67 13.65 -1.52 -15.28
N GLU A 68 14.26 -2.43 -16.06
CA GLU A 68 15.39 -2.13 -16.97
C GLU A 68 15.24 -0.84 -17.80
N ASP A 69 14.08 -0.63 -18.43
CA ASP A 69 13.87 0.45 -19.38
C ASP A 69 13.09 1.65 -18.80
N LYS A 70 12.67 1.58 -17.52
CA LYS A 70 11.80 2.59 -16.91
C LYS A 70 12.19 2.95 -15.49
N GLU A 71 11.80 4.15 -15.09
CA GLU A 71 11.74 4.57 -13.69
C GLU A 71 10.27 4.78 -13.34
N ILE A 72 9.78 4.10 -12.30
CA ILE A 72 8.38 4.13 -11.90
C ILE A 72 8.31 4.72 -10.49
N TYR A 73 7.49 5.74 -10.33
CA TYR A 73 7.09 6.29 -9.03
C TYR A 73 5.67 5.85 -8.73
N ILE A 74 5.45 5.35 -7.52
CA ILE A 74 4.18 4.77 -7.08
C ILE A 74 3.77 5.46 -5.79
N ASP A 75 2.55 5.98 -5.79
CA ASP A 75 1.85 6.45 -4.60
C ASP A 75 0.68 5.50 -4.30
N LEU A 76 0.52 5.14 -3.03
CA LEU A 76 -0.50 4.21 -2.56
C LEU A 76 -1.32 4.87 -1.44
N GLU A 77 -2.63 4.65 -1.49
CA GLU A 77 -3.57 5.01 -0.45
C GLU A 77 -4.20 3.74 0.13
N PHE A 78 -4.32 3.70 1.44
CA PHE A 78 -4.84 2.57 2.20
C PHE A 78 -6.12 2.94 2.94
N HIS A 79 -7.13 2.08 2.83
CA HIS A 79 -8.25 2.06 3.75
C HIS A 79 -7.80 1.46 5.08
N ILE A 80 -8.14 2.09 6.20
CA ILE A 80 -7.70 1.68 7.53
C ILE A 80 -8.90 1.17 8.31
N THR A 81 -8.80 -0.06 8.79
CA THR A 81 -9.78 -0.65 9.71
C THR A 81 -9.12 -1.04 11.02
N HIS A 82 -9.61 -0.52 12.14
CA HIS A 82 -9.20 -1.03 13.45
C HIS A 82 -10.14 -2.15 13.87
N VAL A 83 -9.55 -3.29 14.25
CA VAL A 83 -10.30 -4.48 14.64
C VAL A 83 -10.16 -4.68 16.14
N TYR A 84 -11.29 -4.82 16.82
CA TYR A 84 -11.41 -4.93 18.27
C TYR A 84 -12.01 -6.27 18.68
N ASP A 85 -11.63 -6.72 19.86
CA ASP A 85 -12.26 -7.84 20.54
C ASP A 85 -13.58 -7.37 21.15
N CYS A 86 -14.70 -7.97 20.72
CA CYS A 86 -16.04 -7.55 21.16
C CYS A 86 -16.30 -7.70 22.66
N HIS A 87 -15.55 -8.54 23.37
CA HIS A 87 -15.76 -8.80 24.80
C HIS A 87 -14.98 -7.82 25.68
N SER A 88 -13.72 -7.58 25.31
CA SER A 88 -12.79 -6.78 26.10
C SER A 88 -12.63 -5.34 25.60
N GLY A 89 -13.15 -5.02 24.40
CA GLY A 89 -12.95 -3.74 23.72
C GLY A 89 -11.50 -3.46 23.34
N LYS A 90 -10.59 -4.44 23.48
CA LYS A 90 -9.18 -4.26 23.18
C LYS A 90 -8.95 -4.37 21.68
N ARG A 91 -8.19 -3.42 21.12
CA ARG A 91 -7.76 -3.49 19.72
C ARG A 91 -6.87 -4.72 19.51
N LEU A 92 -7.29 -5.60 18.61
CA LEU A 92 -6.57 -6.80 18.21
C LEU A 92 -5.47 -6.47 17.19
N TYR A 93 -5.84 -5.71 16.15
CA TYR A 93 -4.93 -5.26 15.10
C TYR A 93 -5.51 -4.09 14.31
N THR A 94 -4.68 -3.45 13.50
CA THR A 94 -5.10 -2.55 12.43
C THR A 94 -4.92 -3.28 11.10
N PHE A 95 -5.97 -3.31 10.29
CA PHE A 95 -5.96 -3.84 8.96
C PHE A 95 -5.89 -2.69 7.95
N LYS A 96 -5.02 -2.81 6.95
CA LYS A 96 -4.83 -1.83 5.89
C LYS A 96 -4.96 -2.52 4.54
N SER A 97 -5.86 -2.05 3.70
CA SER A 97 -6.02 -2.55 2.33
C SER A 97 -5.88 -1.42 1.34
N ILE A 98 -5.45 -1.72 0.11
CA ILE A 98 -5.39 -0.73 -0.96
C ILE A 98 -6.77 -0.09 -1.16
N ALA A 99 -6.77 1.24 -1.26
CA ALA A 99 -7.94 2.06 -1.56
C ALA A 99 -7.72 2.91 -2.81
N GLY A 100 -6.47 3.22 -3.14
CA GLY A 100 -6.11 3.99 -4.32
C GLY A 100 -4.66 3.77 -4.70
N THR A 101 -4.37 3.87 -5.99
CA THR A 101 -2.99 3.83 -6.50
C THR A 101 -2.81 4.93 -7.53
N ARG A 102 -1.62 5.51 -7.55
CA ARG A 102 -1.15 6.33 -8.67
C ARG A 102 0.24 5.84 -9.03
N TYR A 103 0.49 5.64 -10.31
CA TYR A 103 1.85 5.39 -10.77
C TYR A 103 2.18 6.18 -12.02
N THR A 104 3.44 6.61 -12.04
CA THR A 104 4.01 7.45 -13.09
C THR A 104 5.30 6.80 -13.55
N ALA A 105 5.37 6.44 -14.83
CA ALA A 105 6.56 5.83 -15.42
C ALA A 105 7.25 6.80 -16.37
N TYR A 106 8.58 6.82 -16.30
CA TYR A 106 9.46 7.59 -17.17
C TYR A 106 10.36 6.64 -17.96
N GLN A 107 10.53 6.91 -19.24
CA GLN A 107 11.41 6.13 -20.10
C GLN A 107 12.87 6.49 -19.80
N LYS A 108 13.71 5.48 -19.53
CA LYS A 108 15.16 5.66 -19.45
C LYS A 108 15.73 5.78 -20.88
N ASN A 109 16.71 6.66 -21.06
CA ASN A 109 17.47 6.76 -22.30
C ASN A 109 18.49 5.60 -22.43
N ILE A 110 19.28 5.59 -23.51
CA ILE A 110 20.29 4.55 -23.78
C ILE A 110 21.39 4.45 -22.70
N TYR A 111 21.49 5.44 -21.81
CA TYR A 111 22.42 5.47 -20.69
C TYR A 111 21.76 5.02 -19.37
N GLY A 112 20.50 4.56 -19.40
CA GLY A 112 19.76 4.14 -18.22
C GLY A 112 19.24 5.29 -17.35
N VAL A 113 19.21 6.52 -17.86
CA VAL A 113 18.85 7.73 -17.10
C VAL A 113 17.56 8.34 -17.64
N VAL A 114 16.69 8.83 -16.76
CA VAL A 114 15.55 9.67 -17.14
C VAL A 114 16.06 11.07 -17.53
N PRO A 115 15.86 11.52 -18.78
CA PRO A 115 16.30 12.84 -19.22
C PRO A 115 15.69 13.97 -18.38
N TYR A 116 16.42 15.08 -18.24
CA TYR A 116 15.88 16.25 -17.55
C TYR A 116 14.70 16.85 -18.32
N GLY A 117 13.57 17.06 -17.63
CA GLY A 117 12.34 17.56 -18.22
C GLY A 117 11.54 16.52 -19.00
N GLU A 118 11.92 15.23 -18.92
CA GLU A 118 11.16 14.13 -19.52
C GLU A 118 9.72 14.13 -19.01
N LYS A 119 8.78 13.87 -19.92
CA LYS A 119 7.37 13.70 -19.56
C LYS A 119 7.11 12.23 -19.27
N PRO A 120 6.21 11.91 -18.34
CA PRO A 120 5.88 10.53 -18.09
C PRO A 120 5.29 9.87 -19.34
N CYS A 121 5.77 8.67 -19.67
CA CYS A 121 5.27 7.88 -20.78
C CYS A 121 3.99 7.10 -20.39
N VAL A 122 3.78 6.90 -19.08
CA VAL A 122 2.57 6.29 -18.51
C VAL A 122 2.20 7.04 -17.23
N CYS A 123 0.92 7.42 -17.12
CA CYS A 123 0.30 7.87 -15.88
C CYS A 123 -1.01 7.10 -15.71
N VAL A 124 -1.13 6.35 -14.63
CA VAL A 124 -2.36 5.63 -14.32
C VAL A 124 -2.71 5.87 -12.86
N THR A 125 -3.99 6.15 -12.64
CA THR A 125 -4.60 6.28 -11.33
C THR A 125 -5.74 5.27 -11.22
N SER A 126 -5.89 4.64 -10.06
CA SER A 126 -7.03 3.78 -9.72
C SER A 126 -7.54 4.07 -8.32
N GLY A 127 -8.81 3.71 -8.08
CA GLY A 127 -9.43 3.78 -6.76
C GLY A 127 -9.74 5.21 -6.31
N THR A 128 -9.39 5.53 -5.07
CA THR A 128 -9.78 6.78 -4.38
C THR A 128 -8.75 7.91 -4.52
N PHE A 129 -7.55 7.59 -4.99
CA PHE A 129 -6.55 8.58 -5.38
C PHE A 129 -7.15 9.54 -6.42
N ASP A 130 -6.97 10.85 -6.24
CA ASP A 130 -7.52 11.92 -7.09
C ASP A 130 -9.05 12.14 -7.05
N ASN A 131 -9.82 11.31 -6.35
CA ASN A 131 -11.29 11.42 -6.32
C ASN A 131 -11.83 12.38 -5.25
N GLY A 132 -10.98 13.14 -4.56
CA GLY A 132 -11.38 14.14 -3.56
C GLY A 132 -12.20 13.60 -2.37
N ARG A 133 -12.29 12.27 -2.23
CA ARG A 133 -13.04 11.62 -1.14
C ARG A 133 -12.14 11.51 0.10
N LYS A 134 -12.76 11.69 1.26
CA LYS A 134 -12.10 11.61 2.56
C LYS A 134 -11.64 10.18 2.84
N LEU A 135 -10.44 10.05 3.42
CA LEU A 135 -9.95 8.83 4.06
C LEU A 135 -11.04 8.24 4.96
N TYR A 136 -11.39 6.98 4.74
CA TYR A 136 -12.36 6.26 5.56
C TYR A 136 -11.60 5.44 6.61
N PHE A 137 -11.79 5.81 7.87
CA PHE A 137 -11.46 4.95 9.00
C PHE A 137 -12.70 4.19 9.38
N SER A 138 -12.57 2.88 9.58
CA SER A 138 -13.66 2.05 10.10
C SER A 138 -13.20 1.29 11.33
N ASP A 139 -14.09 1.16 12.29
CA ASP A 139 -13.90 0.30 13.45
C ASP A 139 -14.80 -0.92 13.31
N VAL A 140 -14.25 -2.10 13.56
CA VAL A 140 -14.97 -3.37 13.46
C VAL A 140 -14.69 -4.21 14.70
N GLU A 141 -15.71 -4.86 15.23
CA GLU A 141 -15.63 -5.80 16.34
C GLU A 141 -15.82 -7.23 15.83
N ILE A 142 -15.04 -8.18 16.35
CA ILE A 142 -15.13 -9.62 16.05
C ILE A 142 -15.06 -10.48 17.31
#